data_AF-A0AAV4EHV0-F1
#
_entry.id   AF-A0AAV4EHV0-F1
#
_cell.length_a   1.000
_cell.length_b   1.000
_cell.length_c   1.000
_cell.angle_alpha   90.00
_cell.angle_beta   90.00
_cell.angle_gamma   90.00
#
_symmetry.space_group_name_H-M   'P 1'
#
loop_
_entity.id
_entity.type
_entity.pdbx_description
1 polymer ?
#
loop_
_entity_poly.entity_id
_entity_poly.type
_entity_poly.pdbx_seq_one_letter_code
_entity_poly.pdbx_strand_id
1 'polypeptide(L)'
;MNANRMTIFTLRQRLHETDTVSDRPRSGRPRCTTQRQDRNLVRNHMNNRFLSASASSRQTRGRNNQRISANTVRRRLSTSGLRARRSYIGPILTQRHRHQRTLWAQEHAAWDRIQWRSVIFTDESRFCIDHADGRATHRLLILNLDWAQTIVVVVIVVVVVVVVVIVVVVVVVVIVVVVVVVVVVVVVVVVVVVVVEVVVAVAVVAVVAAAQKGNAAAKPDAVVVVVVVVVVVVVVVVVVVVVVEMIAKENAAAKPAAVVVVIVVVVVIVVVVVVVVVVVVVVVVVVVVVVIVVVEVVVTVVEVLIVVVVVVVVVVVVVVVVVVVVVVVDAVVIVVVKSSSISSSDSSCRSCCCCNTSWQ
;
A
#
# COMPACT_ATOMS: atom_id res chain seq x y z
N MET A 1 49.62 6.31 46.59
CA MET A 1 49.22 5.00 46.02
C MET A 1 49.51 3.93 47.07
N ASN A 2 48.55 3.06 47.39
CA ASN A 2 48.72 2.03 48.43
C ASN A 2 49.30 0.74 47.82
N ALA A 3 50.59 0.77 47.48
CA ALA A 3 51.30 -0.33 46.81
C ALA A 3 52.57 -0.72 47.57
N ASN A 4 52.88 -2.02 47.60
CA ASN A 4 54.06 -2.53 48.30
C ASN A 4 55.36 -1.90 47.75
N ARG A 5 56.22 -1.41 48.65
CA ARG A 5 57.51 -0.76 48.33
C ARG A 5 58.38 -1.61 47.40
N MET A 6 58.36 -2.94 47.52
CA MET A 6 59.11 -3.84 46.64
C MET A 6 58.52 -3.95 45.23
N THR A 7 57.20 -3.85 45.07
CA THR A 7 56.57 -3.75 43.76
C THR A 7 56.97 -2.46 43.05
N ILE A 8 57.04 -1.34 43.78
CA ILE A 8 57.51 -0.04 43.24
C ILE A 8 58.99 -0.12 42.83
N PHE A 9 59.85 -0.70 43.67
CA PHE A 9 61.27 -0.88 43.36
C PHE A 9 61.49 -1.76 42.12
N THR A 10 60.83 -2.93 42.06
CA THR A 10 60.97 -3.87 40.93
C THR A 10 60.36 -3.35 39.62
N LEU A 11 59.27 -2.57 39.66
CA LEU A 11 58.75 -1.87 38.48
C LEU A 11 59.69 -0.76 38.01
N ARG A 12 60.26 0.04 38.93
CA ARG A 12 61.25 1.07 38.59
C ARG A 12 62.51 0.45 37.97
N GLN A 13 63.02 -0.64 38.54
CA GLN A 13 64.16 -1.37 37.97
C GLN A 13 63.84 -1.92 36.58
N ARG A 14 62.68 -2.57 36.39
CA ARG A 14 62.24 -3.07 35.08
C ARG A 14 62.14 -1.95 34.04
N LEU A 15 61.64 -0.78 34.44
CA LEU A 15 61.56 0.40 33.58
C LEU A 15 62.95 0.89 33.16
N HIS A 16 63.92 0.99 34.08
CA HIS A 16 65.30 1.35 33.73
C HIS A 16 65.99 0.31 32.84
N GLU A 17 65.67 -0.98 32.99
CA GLU A 17 66.29 -2.07 32.20
C GLU A 17 65.67 -2.28 30.80
N THR A 18 64.36 -2.02 30.64
CA THR A 18 63.60 -2.44 29.45
C THR A 18 62.63 -1.39 28.89
N ASP A 19 62.70 -0.16 29.41
CA ASP A 19 61.84 1.00 29.08
C ASP A 19 60.32 0.71 29.10
N THR A 20 59.92 -0.35 29.79
CA THR A 20 58.53 -0.79 29.88
C THR A 20 58.19 -1.33 31.27
N VAL A 21 56.99 -0.98 31.75
CA VAL A 21 56.38 -1.55 32.97
C VAL A 21 55.38 -2.67 32.67
N SER A 22 55.22 -3.03 31.40
CA SER A 22 54.28 -4.06 30.97
C SER A 22 54.63 -5.44 31.54
N ASP A 23 53.61 -6.29 31.64
CA ASP A 23 53.77 -7.65 32.13
C ASP A 23 54.44 -8.51 31.06
N ARG A 24 55.55 -9.18 31.43
CA ARG A 24 56.27 -10.07 30.50
C ARG A 24 55.39 -11.27 30.11
N PRO A 25 55.44 -11.76 28.86
CA PRO A 25 54.66 -12.92 28.43
C PRO A 25 54.93 -14.15 29.32
N ARG A 26 53.87 -14.66 29.95
CA ARG A 26 53.96 -15.86 30.81
C ARG A 26 53.98 -17.12 29.93
N SER A 27 54.80 -18.10 30.27
CA SER A 27 55.03 -19.33 29.49
C SER A 27 53.77 -20.18 29.26
N GLY A 28 52.76 -20.03 30.13
CA GLY A 28 51.45 -20.68 30.00
C GLY A 28 51.48 -22.20 30.25
N ARG A 29 50.31 -22.84 30.13
CA ARG A 29 50.19 -24.29 30.33
C ARG A 29 50.77 -25.04 29.11
N PRO A 30 51.65 -26.05 29.30
CA PRO A 30 52.18 -26.83 28.18
C PRO A 30 51.07 -27.55 27.41
N ARG A 31 51.27 -27.65 26.09
CA ARG A 31 50.34 -28.31 25.16
C ARG A 31 50.23 -29.82 25.46
N CYS A 32 49.00 -30.35 25.40
CA CYS A 32 48.71 -31.78 25.50
C CYS A 32 49.04 -32.60 24.24
N THR A 33 49.57 -31.95 23.19
CA THR A 33 50.08 -32.60 21.98
C THR A 33 51.47 -32.03 21.65
N THR A 34 52.31 -32.84 21.01
CA THR A 34 53.64 -32.45 20.54
C THR A 34 53.59 -31.92 19.10
N GLN A 35 54.59 -31.13 18.69
CA GLN A 35 54.67 -30.60 17.32
C GLN A 35 54.78 -31.71 16.25
N ARG A 36 55.27 -32.91 16.60
CA ARG A 36 55.27 -34.09 15.70
C ARG A 36 53.85 -34.67 15.56
N GLN A 37 53.09 -34.76 16.65
CA GLN A 37 51.69 -35.17 16.64
C GLN A 37 50.81 -34.18 15.86
N ASP A 38 50.98 -32.87 16.10
CA ASP A 38 50.26 -31.81 15.39
C ASP A 38 50.53 -31.87 13.86
N ARG A 39 51.79 -32.05 13.43
CA ARG A 39 52.15 -32.24 12.00
C ARG A 39 51.52 -33.49 11.39
N ASN A 40 51.49 -34.61 12.11
CA ASN A 40 50.84 -35.84 11.64
C ASN A 40 49.31 -35.69 11.52
N LEU A 41 48.66 -34.99 12.46
CA LEU A 41 47.23 -34.66 12.37
C LEU A 41 46.95 -33.84 11.11
N VAL A 42 47.73 -32.80 10.83
CA VAL A 42 47.59 -31.98 9.61
C VAL A 42 47.74 -32.84 8.35
N ARG A 43 48.80 -33.66 8.25
CA ARG A 43 49.02 -34.54 7.08
C ARG A 43 47.85 -35.50 6.87
N ASN A 44 47.35 -36.15 7.92
CA ASN A 44 46.26 -37.11 7.82
C ASN A 44 44.96 -36.46 7.31
N HIS A 45 44.65 -35.24 7.76
CA HIS A 45 43.47 -34.49 7.30
C HIS A 45 43.65 -33.82 5.92
N MET A 46 44.88 -33.59 5.46
CA MET A 46 45.16 -33.21 4.07
C MET A 46 44.98 -34.39 3.11
N ASN A 47 45.53 -35.56 3.46
CA ASN A 47 45.40 -36.78 2.67
C ASN A 47 43.94 -37.28 2.60
N ASN A 48 43.22 -37.24 3.73
CA ASN A 48 41.80 -37.59 3.79
C ASN A 48 40.99 -36.43 4.40
N ARG A 49 40.44 -35.58 3.52
CA ARG A 49 39.61 -34.43 3.89
C ARG A 49 38.26 -34.80 4.53
N PHE A 50 37.82 -36.07 4.44
CA PHE A 50 36.61 -36.58 5.08
C PHE A 50 36.87 -37.22 6.46
N LEU A 51 38.13 -37.33 6.89
CA LEU A 51 38.48 -37.86 8.20
C LEU A 51 37.88 -36.98 9.31
N SER A 52 37.09 -37.56 10.21
CA SER A 52 36.48 -36.81 11.31
C SER A 52 37.48 -36.54 12.44
N ALA A 53 37.40 -35.35 13.04
CA ALA A 53 38.25 -35.00 14.20
C ALA A 53 38.08 -35.98 15.38
N SER A 54 36.89 -36.59 15.52
CA SER A 54 36.60 -37.62 16.52
C SER A 54 37.36 -38.93 16.24
N ALA A 55 37.45 -39.37 14.98
CA ALA A 55 38.26 -40.53 14.60
C ALA A 55 39.75 -40.30 14.89
N SER A 56 40.28 -39.14 14.45
CA SER A 56 41.66 -38.74 14.74
C SER A 56 41.98 -38.65 16.23
N SER A 57 41.02 -38.23 17.07
CA SER A 57 41.19 -38.18 18.53
C SER A 57 41.21 -39.56 19.21
N ARG A 58 40.57 -40.57 18.61
CA ARG A 58 40.64 -41.97 19.09
C ARG A 58 41.96 -42.62 18.72
N GLN A 59 42.48 -42.32 17.53
CA GLN A 59 43.72 -42.89 16.99
C GLN A 59 44.98 -42.22 17.55
N THR A 60 44.94 -40.89 17.79
CA THR A 60 46.12 -40.11 18.21
C THR A 60 46.18 -39.99 19.72
N ARG A 61 47.23 -40.55 20.33
CA ARG A 61 47.58 -40.29 21.73
C ARG A 61 48.36 -38.98 21.84
N GLY A 62 48.11 -38.22 22.90
CA GLY A 62 48.75 -36.94 23.17
C GLY A 62 50.13 -37.09 23.82
N ARG A 63 50.60 -36.02 24.46
CA ARG A 63 51.77 -36.04 25.34
C ARG A 63 51.51 -37.01 26.51
N ASN A 64 52.54 -37.76 26.93
CA ASN A 64 52.47 -38.74 28.01
C ASN A 64 51.34 -39.78 27.85
N ASN A 65 51.08 -40.23 26.61
CA ASN A 65 50.03 -41.20 26.24
C ASN A 65 48.58 -40.84 26.64
N GLN A 66 48.33 -39.56 26.98
CA GLN A 66 47.00 -39.09 27.36
C GLN A 66 46.01 -39.15 26.18
N ARG A 67 44.73 -39.42 26.46
CA ARG A 67 43.67 -39.32 25.45
C ARG A 67 43.43 -37.85 25.10
N ILE A 68 43.36 -37.51 23.82
CA ILE A 68 43.04 -36.14 23.37
C ILE A 68 41.55 -36.05 23.01
N SER A 69 40.95 -34.87 23.21
CA SER A 69 39.57 -34.64 22.80
C SER A 69 39.47 -34.29 21.30
N ALA A 70 38.32 -34.53 20.69
CA ALA A 70 38.02 -34.03 19.34
C ALA A 70 38.14 -32.49 19.25
N ASN A 71 37.86 -31.76 20.33
CA ASN A 71 38.07 -30.30 20.41
C ASN A 71 39.55 -29.91 20.36
N THR A 72 40.44 -30.69 20.99
CA THR A 72 41.89 -30.52 20.85
C THR A 72 42.31 -30.65 19.38
N VAL A 73 41.84 -31.71 18.70
CA VAL A 73 42.14 -31.94 17.27
C VAL A 73 41.62 -30.78 16.41
N ARG A 74 40.36 -30.35 16.58
CA ARG A 74 39.80 -29.19 15.86
C ARG A 74 40.62 -27.91 16.05
N ARG A 75 41.06 -27.62 17.29
CA ARG A 75 41.92 -26.45 17.57
C ARG A 75 43.27 -26.54 16.86
N ARG A 76 43.89 -27.73 16.78
CA ARG A 76 45.15 -27.93 16.03
C ARG A 76 44.98 -27.73 14.54
N LEU A 77 43.97 -28.35 13.95
CA LEU A 77 43.65 -28.18 12.54
C LEU A 77 43.41 -26.70 12.20
N SER A 78 42.61 -25.99 13.01
CA SER A 78 42.34 -24.57 12.81
C SER A 78 43.57 -23.67 13.02
N THR A 79 44.53 -24.06 13.88
CA THR A 79 45.81 -23.34 14.02
C THR A 79 46.65 -23.45 12.74
N SER A 80 46.52 -24.55 12.02
CA SER A 80 47.18 -24.80 10.72
C SER A 80 46.30 -24.44 9.52
N GLY A 81 45.30 -23.56 9.70
CA GLY A 81 44.39 -23.10 8.63
C GLY A 81 43.32 -24.10 8.17
N LEU A 82 43.36 -25.36 8.62
CA LEU A 82 42.39 -26.39 8.22
C LEU A 82 41.06 -26.21 8.95
N ARG A 83 40.01 -25.94 8.19
CA ARG A 83 38.61 -25.84 8.66
C ARG A 83 37.72 -26.87 7.96
N ALA A 84 36.75 -27.41 8.68
CA ALA A 84 35.73 -28.25 8.09
C ALA A 84 34.85 -27.43 7.13
N ARG A 85 34.55 -27.97 5.96
CA ARG A 85 33.60 -27.43 4.98
C ARG A 85 32.67 -28.56 4.51
N ARG A 86 31.44 -28.22 4.11
CA ARG A 86 30.56 -29.18 3.42
C ARG A 86 31.17 -29.47 2.05
N SER A 87 31.23 -30.74 1.65
CA SER A 87 31.59 -31.11 0.28
C SER A 87 30.54 -30.58 -0.70
N TYR A 88 30.95 -30.30 -1.93
CA TYR A 88 30.00 -30.01 -3.01
C TYR A 88 29.05 -31.20 -3.21
N ILE A 89 27.77 -30.91 -3.43
CA ILE A 89 26.73 -31.89 -3.74
C ILE A 89 26.13 -31.44 -5.08
N GLY A 90 26.24 -32.28 -6.10
CA GLY A 90 25.75 -31.98 -7.44
C GLY A 90 26.05 -33.12 -8.41
N PRO A 91 25.71 -32.96 -9.70
CA PRO A 91 25.88 -34.02 -10.70
C PRO A 91 27.35 -34.40 -10.88
N ILE A 92 27.62 -35.70 -10.88
CA ILE A 92 28.98 -36.24 -11.10
C ILE A 92 29.34 -36.05 -12.58
N LEU A 93 30.31 -35.18 -12.85
CA LEU A 93 30.78 -34.94 -14.21
C LEU A 93 31.74 -36.06 -14.66
N THR A 94 31.28 -36.87 -15.62
CA THR A 94 32.09 -37.82 -16.38
C THR A 94 33.18 -37.08 -17.17
N GLN A 95 34.21 -37.80 -17.63
CA GLN A 95 35.29 -37.21 -18.42
C GLN A 95 34.76 -36.54 -19.70
N ARG A 96 33.80 -37.18 -20.38
CA ARG A 96 33.09 -36.62 -21.55
C ARG A 96 32.39 -35.30 -21.22
N HIS A 97 31.63 -35.22 -20.12
CA HIS A 97 30.94 -33.99 -19.72
C HIS A 97 31.91 -32.85 -19.41
N ARG A 98 33.08 -33.14 -18.80
CA ARG A 98 34.10 -32.12 -18.52
C ARG A 98 34.71 -31.59 -19.82
N HIS A 99 35.07 -32.48 -20.75
CA HIS A 99 35.64 -32.09 -22.02
C HIS A 99 34.67 -31.23 -22.84
N GLN A 100 33.42 -31.67 -23.01
CA GLN A 100 32.40 -30.90 -23.73
C GLN A 100 32.13 -29.52 -23.10
N ARG A 101 32.03 -29.44 -21.76
CA ARG A 101 31.87 -28.15 -21.06
C ARG A 101 33.08 -27.23 -21.21
N THR A 102 34.29 -27.79 -21.27
CA THR A 102 35.53 -27.01 -21.45
C THR A 102 35.62 -26.47 -22.88
N LEU A 103 35.35 -27.30 -23.89
CA LEU A 103 35.30 -26.88 -25.29
C LEU A 103 34.25 -25.78 -25.49
N TRP A 104 33.02 -26.00 -25.05
CA TRP A 104 31.96 -25.00 -25.15
C TRP A 104 32.36 -23.67 -24.49
N ALA A 105 32.94 -23.72 -23.28
CA ALA A 105 33.43 -22.52 -22.60
C ALA A 105 34.59 -21.83 -23.34
N GLN A 106 35.46 -22.58 -24.03
CA GLN A 106 36.55 -22.02 -24.84
C GLN A 106 36.04 -21.38 -26.13
N GLU A 107 35.14 -22.05 -26.86
CA GLU A 107 34.49 -21.55 -28.08
C GLU A 107 33.73 -20.24 -27.84
N HIS A 108 33.12 -20.10 -26.66
CA HIS A 108 32.30 -18.95 -26.29
C HIS A 108 33.05 -17.93 -25.40
N ALA A 109 34.34 -18.17 -25.08
CA ALA A 109 35.13 -17.26 -24.22
C ALA A 109 35.37 -15.89 -24.85
N ALA A 110 35.45 -15.83 -26.19
CA ALA A 110 35.70 -14.61 -26.96
C ALA A 110 34.41 -13.94 -27.48
N TRP A 111 33.23 -14.38 -27.01
CA TRP A 111 31.96 -13.85 -27.51
C TRP A 111 31.63 -12.46 -26.98
N ASP A 112 31.25 -11.58 -27.90
CA ASP A 112 30.86 -10.20 -27.62
C ASP A 112 29.45 -10.09 -27.04
N ARG A 113 29.19 -8.96 -26.37
CA ARG A 113 27.92 -8.69 -25.68
C ARG A 113 26.69 -8.74 -26.61
N ILE A 114 26.87 -8.51 -27.91
CA ILE A 114 25.80 -8.60 -28.91
C ILE A 114 25.46 -10.07 -29.21
N GLN A 115 26.46 -10.94 -29.32
CA GLN A 115 26.26 -12.38 -29.56
C GLN A 115 25.52 -13.03 -28.37
N TRP A 116 25.90 -12.67 -27.14
CA TRP A 116 25.18 -13.12 -25.94
C TRP A 116 23.71 -12.66 -25.89
N ARG A 117 23.34 -11.53 -26.52
CA ARG A 117 21.93 -11.07 -26.59
C ARG A 117 21.07 -11.90 -27.55
N SER A 118 21.67 -12.65 -28.48
CA SER A 118 20.93 -13.59 -29.33
C SER A 118 20.67 -14.96 -28.69
N VAL A 119 21.30 -15.28 -27.55
CA VAL A 119 21.10 -16.56 -26.87
C VAL A 119 19.93 -16.47 -25.90
N ILE A 120 18.90 -17.28 -26.14
CA ILE A 120 17.81 -17.50 -25.18
C ILE A 120 18.17 -18.75 -24.36
N PHE A 121 18.33 -18.56 -23.05
CA PHE A 121 18.49 -19.67 -22.11
C PHE A 121 17.12 -20.09 -21.57
N THR A 122 16.80 -21.38 -21.65
CA THR A 122 15.63 -21.99 -21.03
C THR A 122 16.07 -23.10 -20.07
N ASP A 123 15.43 -23.19 -18.91
CA ASP A 123 15.48 -24.37 -18.04
C ASP A 123 14.08 -24.76 -17.59
N GLU A 124 13.95 -26.02 -17.16
CA GLU A 124 12.75 -26.53 -16.50
C GLU A 124 13.04 -26.72 -15.01
N SER A 125 12.45 -25.84 -14.19
CA SER A 125 12.52 -25.89 -12.74
C SER A 125 11.25 -26.47 -12.13
N ARG A 126 11.38 -27.44 -11.23
CA ARG A 126 10.25 -28.10 -10.54
C ARG A 126 9.88 -27.35 -9.26
N PHE A 127 8.63 -26.92 -9.16
CA PHE A 127 8.05 -26.35 -7.96
C PHE A 127 7.11 -27.38 -7.30
N CYS A 128 7.45 -27.86 -6.11
CA CYS A 128 6.61 -28.78 -5.34
C CYS A 128 5.84 -27.99 -4.27
N ILE A 129 4.50 -28.09 -4.28
CA ILE A 129 3.63 -27.27 -3.42
C ILE A 129 3.52 -27.84 -1.99
N ASP A 130 3.31 -29.16 -1.83
CA ASP A 130 3.04 -29.77 -0.51
C ASP A 130 4.20 -30.59 0.10
N HIS A 131 5.15 -31.07 -0.70
CA HIS A 131 6.19 -32.00 -0.21
C HIS A 131 7.58 -31.64 -0.71
N ALA A 132 8.53 -31.54 0.22
CA ALA A 132 9.94 -31.38 -0.08
C ALA A 132 10.52 -32.70 -0.62
N ASP A 133 10.72 -32.76 -1.95
CA ASP A 133 11.49 -33.80 -2.63
C ASP A 133 12.86 -33.94 -1.92
N GLY A 134 13.17 -35.10 -1.32
CA GLY A 134 14.24 -35.28 -0.31
C GLY A 134 15.70 -35.00 -0.77
N ARG A 135 15.87 -34.44 -1.97
CA ARG A 135 17.11 -33.86 -2.46
C ARG A 135 17.39 -32.58 -1.67
N ALA A 136 18.21 -32.69 -0.64
CA ALA A 136 18.68 -31.55 0.16
C ALA A 136 19.67 -30.64 -0.61
N THR A 137 19.23 -30.09 -1.75
CA THR A 137 19.91 -29.04 -2.51
C THR A 137 19.88 -27.75 -1.71
N HIS A 138 21.00 -27.49 -1.03
CA HIS A 138 21.47 -26.17 -0.61
C HIS A 138 20.44 -25.25 0.06
N ARG A 139 20.44 -25.33 1.40
CA ARG A 139 19.94 -24.33 2.36
C ARG A 139 20.66 -22.98 2.18
N LEU A 140 20.45 -22.34 1.03
CA LEU A 140 21.06 -21.06 0.61
C LEU A 140 20.33 -20.45 -0.61
N LEU A 141 19.00 -20.62 -0.71
CA LEU A 141 18.16 -19.90 -1.69
C LEU A 141 16.75 -19.52 -1.17
N ILE A 142 16.52 -19.54 0.16
CA ILE A 142 15.31 -18.99 0.80
C ILE A 142 15.51 -17.50 1.17
N LEU A 143 16.34 -16.80 0.40
CA LEU A 143 16.51 -15.33 0.44
C LEU A 143 16.41 -14.74 -0.97
N ASN A 144 16.01 -15.53 -1.97
CA ASN A 144 15.90 -15.09 -3.36
C ASN A 144 14.77 -15.80 -4.13
N LEU A 145 13.82 -16.37 -3.40
CA LEU A 145 12.54 -16.86 -3.92
C LEU A 145 11.38 -16.35 -3.04
N ASP A 146 11.49 -15.10 -2.62
CA ASP A 146 10.37 -14.36 -2.03
C ASP A 146 10.06 -13.12 -2.88
N TRP A 147 11.06 -12.34 -3.34
CA TRP A 147 10.84 -11.15 -4.19
C TRP A 147 9.90 -11.39 -5.39
N ALA A 148 9.92 -12.57 -6.03
CA ALA A 148 8.96 -12.89 -7.09
C ALA A 148 7.53 -13.05 -6.56
N GLN A 149 7.33 -13.71 -5.41
CA GLN A 149 6.03 -13.77 -4.73
C GLN A 149 5.63 -12.41 -4.14
N THR A 150 6.55 -11.64 -3.56
CA THR A 150 6.28 -10.29 -3.06
C THR A 150 5.87 -9.35 -4.19
N ILE A 151 6.57 -9.38 -5.34
CA ILE A 151 6.19 -8.61 -6.54
C ILE A 151 4.85 -9.10 -7.09
N VAL A 152 4.61 -10.40 -7.19
CA VAL A 152 3.31 -10.93 -7.65
C VAL A 152 2.18 -10.51 -6.72
N VAL A 153 2.36 -10.58 -5.39
CA VAL A 153 1.39 -10.11 -4.41
C VAL A 153 1.18 -8.60 -4.51
N VAL A 154 2.24 -7.79 -4.64
CA VAL A 154 2.13 -6.33 -4.85
C VAL A 154 1.40 -6.02 -6.15
N VAL A 155 1.71 -6.70 -7.26
CA VAL A 155 1.02 -6.53 -8.54
C VAL A 155 -0.45 -6.93 -8.43
N ILE A 156 -0.77 -8.06 -7.78
CA ILE A 156 -2.16 -8.48 -7.54
C ILE A 156 -2.90 -7.44 -6.69
N VAL A 157 -2.30 -6.96 -5.60
CA VAL A 157 -2.90 -5.92 -4.73
C VAL A 157 -3.10 -4.62 -5.51
N VAL A 158 -2.12 -4.18 -6.31
CA VAL A 158 -2.26 -2.98 -7.17
C VAL A 158 -3.36 -3.17 -8.20
N VAL A 159 -3.43 -4.33 -8.88
CA VAL A 159 -4.50 -4.64 -9.84
C VAL A 159 -5.87 -4.66 -9.18
N VAL A 160 -6.00 -5.29 -8.00
CA VAL A 160 -7.25 -5.32 -7.23
C VAL A 160 -7.66 -3.91 -6.80
N VAL A 161 -6.73 -3.09 -6.30
CA VAL A 161 -6.99 -1.68 -5.94
C VAL A 161 -7.44 -0.87 -7.18
N VAL A 162 -6.76 -1.02 -8.32
CA VAL A 162 -7.13 -0.35 -9.57
C VAL A 162 -8.53 -0.79 -10.04
N VAL A 163 -8.86 -2.08 -9.99
CA VAL A 163 -10.19 -2.60 -10.33
C VAL A 163 -11.25 -2.06 -9.39
N VAL A 164 -11.01 -2.04 -8.07
CA VAL A 164 -11.95 -1.47 -7.09
C VAL A 164 -12.16 0.02 -7.34
N VAL A 165 -11.10 0.80 -7.61
CA VAL A 165 -11.22 2.22 -7.96
C VAL A 165 -12.03 2.42 -9.24
N ILE A 166 -11.80 1.62 -10.29
CA ILE A 166 -12.60 1.67 -11.53
C ILE A 166 -14.08 1.37 -11.24
N VAL A 167 -14.39 0.33 -10.46
CA VAL A 167 -15.77 -0.02 -10.09
C VAL A 167 -16.43 1.12 -9.30
N VAL A 168 -15.73 1.70 -8.32
CA VAL A 168 -16.25 2.85 -7.54
C VAL A 168 -16.51 4.05 -8.46
N VAL A 169 -15.58 4.40 -9.36
CA VAL A 169 -15.77 5.50 -10.33
C VAL A 169 -16.97 5.24 -11.24
N VAL A 170 -17.13 4.02 -11.77
CA VAL A 170 -18.28 3.66 -12.61
C VAL A 170 -19.60 3.77 -11.83
N VAL A 171 -19.65 3.27 -10.59
CA VAL A 171 -20.85 3.37 -9.73
C VAL A 171 -21.19 4.84 -9.45
N VAL A 172 -20.20 5.68 -9.11
CA VAL A 172 -20.41 7.12 -8.90
C VAL A 172 -20.93 7.80 -10.16
N VAL A 173 -20.36 7.51 -11.35
CA VAL A 173 -20.84 8.05 -12.62
C VAL A 173 -22.28 7.63 -12.91
N VAL A 174 -22.64 6.37 -12.67
CA VAL A 174 -24.02 5.87 -12.83
C VAL A 174 -24.97 6.60 -11.88
N ILE A 175 -24.62 6.77 -10.61
CA ILE A 175 -25.42 7.51 -9.63
C ILE A 175 -25.63 8.96 -10.08
N VAL A 176 -24.57 9.65 -10.51
CA VAL A 176 -24.66 11.03 -11.01
C VAL A 176 -25.57 11.13 -12.22
N VAL A 177 -25.46 10.20 -13.18
CA VAL A 177 -26.34 10.17 -14.37
C VAL A 177 -27.80 9.95 -13.96
N VAL A 178 -28.08 9.01 -13.05
CA VAL A 178 -29.45 8.76 -12.55
C VAL A 178 -30.02 9.99 -11.86
N VAL A 179 -29.24 10.65 -10.99
CA VAL A 179 -29.65 11.90 -10.31
C VAL A 179 -29.96 13.01 -11.34
N VAL A 180 -29.11 13.21 -12.34
CA VAL A 180 -29.34 14.20 -13.40
C VAL A 180 -30.62 13.90 -14.18
N VAL A 181 -30.87 12.63 -14.55
CA VAL A 181 -32.10 12.23 -15.25
C VAL A 181 -33.34 12.50 -14.38
N VAL A 182 -33.31 12.15 -13.09
CA VAL A 182 -34.42 12.41 -12.15
C VAL A 182 -34.68 13.91 -12.02
N VAL A 183 -33.64 14.73 -11.87
CA VAL A 183 -33.77 16.20 -11.81
C VAL A 183 -34.40 16.76 -13.09
N VAL A 184 -33.94 16.31 -14.27
CA VAL A 184 -34.52 16.73 -15.56
C VAL A 184 -36.00 16.35 -15.66
N VAL A 185 -36.38 15.13 -15.28
CA VAL A 185 -37.78 14.68 -15.28
C VAL A 185 -38.64 15.52 -14.34
N VAL A 186 -38.16 15.81 -13.11
CA VAL A 186 -38.88 16.66 -12.15
C VAL A 186 -39.06 18.08 -12.71
N VAL A 187 -38.01 18.68 -13.29
CA VAL A 187 -38.10 20.00 -13.92
C VAL A 187 -39.11 20.01 -15.08
N VAL A 188 -39.10 19.00 -15.95
CA VAL A 188 -40.08 18.89 -17.04
C VAL A 188 -41.51 18.77 -16.51
N VAL A 189 -41.75 17.94 -15.48
CA VAL A 189 -43.09 17.81 -14.86
C VAL A 189 -43.54 19.15 -14.25
N VAL A 190 -42.68 19.84 -13.51
CA VAL A 190 -43.00 21.16 -12.94
C VAL A 190 -43.30 22.18 -14.03
N VAL A 191 -42.52 22.22 -15.12
CA VAL A 191 -42.79 23.11 -16.26
C VAL A 191 -44.12 22.79 -16.92
N VAL A 192 -44.45 21.51 -17.13
CA VAL A 192 -45.76 21.10 -17.70
C VAL A 192 -46.91 21.52 -16.79
N VAL A 193 -46.82 21.30 -15.48
CA VAL A 193 -47.84 21.72 -14.50
C VAL A 193 -48.03 23.24 -14.54
N VAL A 194 -46.95 24.01 -14.48
CA VAL A 194 -47.01 25.49 -14.56
C VAL A 194 -47.59 25.97 -15.89
N VAL A 195 -47.23 25.34 -17.02
CA VAL A 195 -47.80 25.68 -18.33
C VAL A 195 -49.30 25.37 -18.38
N VAL A 196 -49.74 24.22 -17.84
CA VAL A 196 -51.17 23.87 -17.75
C VAL A 196 -51.92 24.88 -16.87
N GLU A 197 -51.39 25.23 -15.70
CA GLU A 197 -51.97 26.24 -14.82
C GLU A 197 -52.06 27.60 -15.47
N VAL A 198 -51.01 28.05 -16.16
CA VAL A 198 -51.02 29.32 -16.91
C VAL A 198 -52.01 29.29 -18.06
N VAL A 199 -52.11 28.18 -18.82
CA VAL A 199 -53.09 28.04 -19.91
C VAL A 199 -54.52 28.02 -19.37
N VAL A 200 -54.80 27.31 -18.27
CA VAL A 200 -56.10 27.29 -17.60
C VAL A 200 -56.43 28.68 -17.03
N ALA A 201 -55.49 29.34 -16.37
CA ALA A 201 -55.66 30.69 -15.86
C ALA A 201 -55.92 31.70 -16.99
N VAL A 202 -55.17 31.65 -18.10
CA VAL A 202 -55.39 32.49 -19.29
C VAL A 202 -56.74 32.18 -19.95
N ALA A 203 -57.17 30.91 -20.01
CA ALA A 203 -58.49 30.55 -20.53
C ALA A 203 -59.63 31.08 -19.64
N VAL A 204 -59.52 30.91 -18.32
CA VAL A 204 -60.48 31.46 -17.35
C VAL A 204 -60.48 32.99 -17.39
N VAL A 205 -59.31 33.64 -17.44
CA VAL A 205 -59.18 35.09 -17.57
C VAL A 205 -59.70 35.56 -18.93
N ALA A 206 -59.57 34.81 -20.02
CA ALA A 206 -60.15 35.17 -21.32
C ALA A 206 -61.69 35.06 -21.30
N VAL A 207 -62.24 34.01 -20.67
CA VAL A 207 -63.69 33.87 -20.44
C VAL A 207 -64.24 34.99 -19.54
N VAL A 208 -63.53 35.33 -18.47
CA VAL A 208 -63.90 36.40 -17.53
C VAL A 208 -63.65 37.80 -18.12
N ALA A 209 -62.62 38.01 -18.94
CA ALA A 209 -62.37 39.30 -19.62
C ALA A 209 -63.29 39.50 -20.83
N ALA A 210 -63.79 38.43 -21.45
CA ALA A 210 -64.93 38.49 -22.34
C ALA A 210 -66.22 38.91 -21.59
N ALA A 211 -66.35 38.52 -20.31
CA ALA A 211 -67.42 39.01 -19.42
C ALA A 211 -67.13 40.40 -18.79
N GLN A 212 -65.87 40.85 -18.73
CA GLN A 212 -65.41 42.12 -18.13
C GLN A 212 -64.84 43.10 -19.15
N LYS A 213 -65.34 43.08 -20.39
CA LYS A 213 -65.24 44.23 -21.28
C LYS A 213 -66.33 45.22 -20.83
N GLY A 214 -66.08 46.15 -19.90
CA GLY A 214 -64.80 46.85 -19.70
C GLY A 214 -64.11 46.85 -18.32
N ASN A 215 -62.76 46.73 -18.40
CA ASN A 215 -61.70 47.61 -17.87
C ASN A 215 -61.53 47.84 -16.34
N ALA A 216 -60.32 48.06 -15.77
CA ALA A 216 -58.92 47.98 -16.28
C ALA A 216 -57.86 48.15 -15.13
N ALA A 217 -56.57 47.96 -15.48
CA ALA A 217 -55.32 48.51 -14.87
C ALA A 217 -54.73 47.88 -13.58
N ALA A 218 -53.40 48.05 -13.37
CA ALA A 218 -52.60 47.28 -12.40
C ALA A 218 -51.37 48.02 -11.79
N LYS A 219 -51.00 47.62 -10.54
CA LYS A 219 -49.67 47.66 -9.83
C LYS A 219 -49.04 49.03 -9.47
N PRO A 220 -48.29 49.17 -8.32
CA PRO A 220 -47.11 48.34 -7.96
C PRO A 220 -46.84 47.98 -6.45
N ASP A 221 -46.69 46.68 -6.19
CA ASP A 221 -45.53 45.93 -5.64
C ASP A 221 -44.78 46.23 -4.30
N ALA A 222 -44.19 45.14 -3.75
CA ALA A 222 -43.26 45.02 -2.59
C ALA A 222 -43.79 45.30 -1.16
N VAL A 223 -44.15 46.53 -0.79
CA VAL A 223 -44.86 46.77 0.51
C VAL A 223 -46.21 46.06 0.48
N VAL A 224 -46.77 46.07 -0.74
CA VAL A 224 -47.84 45.22 -1.24
C VAL A 224 -47.63 43.74 -0.89
N VAL A 225 -46.47 43.18 -0.54
CA VAL A 225 -46.38 41.74 -0.18
C VAL A 225 -46.96 41.43 1.21
N VAL A 226 -46.43 42.02 2.29
CA VAL A 226 -46.95 41.79 3.66
C VAL A 226 -48.31 42.47 3.83
N VAL A 227 -48.48 43.63 3.20
CA VAL A 227 -49.80 44.25 3.09
C VAL A 227 -50.74 43.35 2.30
N VAL A 228 -50.39 42.67 1.20
CA VAL A 228 -51.29 41.69 0.55
C VAL A 228 -51.54 40.46 1.38
N VAL A 229 -50.63 39.95 2.23
CA VAL A 229 -51.02 38.82 3.09
C VAL A 229 -52.05 39.27 4.14
N VAL A 230 -51.81 40.38 4.84
CA VAL A 230 -52.74 40.89 5.86
C VAL A 230 -54.02 41.46 5.23
N VAL A 231 -53.92 42.18 4.13
CA VAL A 231 -55.04 42.74 3.37
C VAL A 231 -55.73 41.69 2.52
N VAL A 232 -55.14 40.58 2.07
CA VAL A 232 -55.92 39.46 1.49
C VAL A 232 -56.65 38.72 2.59
N VAL A 233 -56.09 38.52 3.78
CA VAL A 233 -56.87 37.94 4.89
C VAL A 233 -57.99 38.91 5.30
N VAL A 234 -57.69 40.19 5.52
CA VAL A 234 -58.67 41.21 5.91
C VAL A 234 -59.66 41.53 4.78
N VAL A 235 -59.28 41.53 3.50
CA VAL A 235 -60.18 41.73 2.34
C VAL A 235 -60.90 40.45 1.97
N VAL A 236 -60.38 39.25 2.18
CA VAL A 236 -61.22 38.04 2.07
C VAL A 236 -62.25 38.03 3.19
N VAL A 237 -61.88 38.36 4.44
CA VAL A 237 -62.85 38.47 5.54
C VAL A 237 -63.83 39.63 5.30
N VAL A 238 -63.36 40.83 4.94
CA VAL A 238 -64.21 42.01 4.71
C VAL A 238 -64.99 41.90 3.41
N VAL A 239 -64.50 41.30 2.33
CA VAL A 239 -65.30 41.03 1.11
C VAL A 239 -66.28 39.90 1.37
N VAL A 240 -65.95 38.86 2.13
CA VAL A 240 -66.97 37.86 2.53
C VAL A 240 -68.04 38.53 3.40
N VAL A 241 -67.67 39.35 4.40
CA VAL A 241 -68.63 40.06 5.26
C VAL A 241 -69.43 41.11 4.49
N VAL A 242 -68.79 41.95 3.67
CA VAL A 242 -69.44 43.03 2.90
C VAL A 242 -70.21 42.50 1.70
N VAL A 243 -69.79 41.42 1.03
CA VAL A 243 -70.62 40.77 0.00
C VAL A 243 -71.81 40.07 0.64
N VAL A 244 -71.66 39.44 1.81
CA VAL A 244 -72.82 38.93 2.58
C VAL A 244 -73.76 40.06 3.01
N GLU A 245 -73.25 41.21 3.48
CA GLU A 245 -74.06 42.39 3.82
C GLU A 245 -74.68 43.10 2.61
N MET A 246 -73.97 43.18 1.48
CA MET A 246 -74.47 43.77 0.23
C MET A 246 -75.56 42.89 -0.36
N ILE A 247 -75.39 41.56 -0.39
CA ILE A 247 -76.44 40.62 -0.78
C ILE A 247 -77.65 40.75 0.17
N ALA A 248 -77.42 40.95 1.47
CA ALA A 248 -78.51 41.20 2.43
C ALA A 248 -79.24 42.54 2.22
N LYS A 249 -78.59 43.57 1.62
CA LYS A 249 -79.17 44.91 1.36
C LYS A 249 -79.70 45.12 -0.06
N GLU A 250 -79.22 44.38 -1.06
CA GLU A 250 -79.54 44.58 -2.49
C GLU A 250 -80.59 43.59 -3.04
N ASN A 251 -81.01 42.61 -2.22
CA ASN A 251 -82.08 41.64 -2.52
C ASN A 251 -83.51 42.25 -2.61
N ALA A 252 -83.63 43.56 -2.83
CA ALA A 252 -84.90 44.21 -3.18
C ALA A 252 -85.12 44.34 -4.70
N ALA A 253 -84.06 44.30 -5.54
CA ALA A 253 -84.19 44.56 -6.98
C ALA A 253 -83.17 43.89 -7.92
N ALA A 254 -82.10 43.26 -7.42
CA ALA A 254 -81.07 42.67 -8.29
C ALA A 254 -81.53 41.34 -8.94
N LYS A 255 -81.24 41.17 -10.24
CA LYS A 255 -81.52 39.90 -10.96
C LYS A 255 -80.59 38.79 -10.45
N PRO A 256 -81.08 37.60 -10.08
CA PRO A 256 -80.31 36.58 -9.37
C PRO A 256 -79.07 36.07 -10.12
N ALA A 257 -79.07 36.16 -11.46
CA ALA A 257 -77.94 35.77 -12.29
C ALA A 257 -76.65 36.58 -12.00
N ALA A 258 -76.75 37.88 -11.72
CA ALA A 258 -75.57 38.74 -11.52
C ALA A 258 -74.84 38.41 -10.21
N VAL A 259 -75.60 38.21 -9.12
CA VAL A 259 -75.08 37.84 -7.80
C VAL A 259 -74.40 36.48 -7.85
N VAL A 260 -75.01 35.50 -8.54
CA VAL A 260 -74.40 34.17 -8.74
C VAL A 260 -73.09 34.27 -9.52
N VAL A 261 -73.01 35.08 -10.58
CA VAL A 261 -71.76 35.27 -11.34
C VAL A 261 -70.65 35.88 -10.47
N VAL A 262 -70.94 36.89 -9.65
CA VAL A 262 -69.94 37.48 -8.75
C VAL A 262 -69.45 36.47 -7.71
N ILE A 263 -70.36 35.71 -7.08
CA ILE A 263 -69.99 34.65 -6.12
C ILE A 263 -69.13 33.58 -6.80
N VAL A 264 -69.52 33.10 -7.98
CA VAL A 264 -68.76 32.08 -8.73
C VAL A 264 -67.37 32.60 -9.11
N VAL A 265 -67.26 33.84 -9.59
CA VAL A 265 -65.95 34.44 -9.93
C VAL A 265 -65.07 34.59 -8.69
N VAL A 266 -65.61 35.07 -7.56
CA VAL A 266 -64.85 35.19 -6.30
C VAL A 266 -64.41 33.81 -5.79
N VAL A 267 -65.29 32.80 -5.79
CA VAL A 267 -64.95 31.43 -5.39
C VAL A 267 -63.89 30.83 -6.31
N VAL A 268 -64.00 31.01 -7.63
CA VAL A 268 -62.99 30.53 -8.60
C VAL A 268 -61.64 31.23 -8.37
N ILE A 269 -61.62 32.55 -8.15
CA ILE A 269 -60.38 33.28 -7.84
C ILE A 269 -59.76 32.78 -6.54
N VAL A 270 -60.55 32.58 -5.48
CA VAL A 270 -60.05 32.05 -4.20
C VAL A 270 -59.50 30.63 -4.38
N VAL A 271 -60.20 29.74 -5.09
CA VAL A 271 -59.73 28.37 -5.37
C VAL A 271 -58.44 28.39 -6.19
N VAL A 272 -58.36 29.20 -7.25
CA VAL A 272 -57.14 29.35 -8.07
C VAL A 272 -55.97 29.88 -7.24
N VAL A 273 -56.18 30.89 -6.41
CA VAL A 273 -55.13 31.43 -5.52
C VAL A 273 -54.67 30.36 -4.52
N VAL A 274 -55.58 29.60 -3.91
CA VAL A 274 -55.22 28.50 -3.00
C VAL A 274 -54.43 27.41 -3.73
N VAL A 275 -54.86 26.99 -4.93
CA VAL A 275 -54.15 25.99 -5.73
C VAL A 275 -52.75 26.47 -6.09
N VAL A 276 -52.60 27.69 -6.61
CA VAL A 276 -51.29 28.27 -6.96
C VAL A 276 -50.38 28.37 -5.74
N VAL A 277 -50.90 28.79 -4.57
CA VAL A 277 -50.11 28.82 -3.33
C VAL A 277 -49.67 27.41 -2.91
N VAL A 278 -50.56 26.42 -2.96
CA VAL A 278 -50.22 25.02 -2.66
C VAL A 278 -49.15 24.49 -3.62
N VAL A 279 -49.28 24.76 -4.92
CA VAL A 279 -48.33 24.32 -5.95
C VAL A 279 -46.97 24.98 -5.76
N VAL A 280 -46.92 26.29 -5.52
CA VAL A 280 -45.67 27.00 -5.22
C VAL A 280 -45.00 26.45 -3.95
N VAL A 281 -45.76 26.18 -2.88
CA VAL A 281 -45.24 25.56 -1.66
C VAL A 281 -44.70 24.15 -1.95
N VAL A 282 -45.42 23.31 -2.69
CA VAL A 282 -44.97 21.97 -3.08
C VAL A 282 -43.69 22.04 -3.93
N VAL A 283 -43.61 22.93 -4.92
CA VAL A 283 -42.42 23.11 -5.76
C VAL A 283 -41.22 23.57 -4.91
N VAL A 284 -41.40 24.54 -4.01
CA VAL A 284 -40.34 24.99 -3.09
C VAL A 284 -39.88 23.86 -2.18
N VAL A 285 -40.80 23.09 -1.59
CA VAL A 285 -40.46 21.92 -0.76
C VAL A 285 -39.71 20.86 -1.56
N VAL A 286 -40.14 20.53 -2.77
CA VAL A 286 -39.45 19.57 -3.65
C VAL A 286 -38.04 20.07 -4.00
N VAL A 287 -37.88 21.33 -4.37
CA VAL A 287 -36.56 21.92 -4.65
C VAL A 287 -35.65 21.88 -3.43
N VAL A 288 -36.15 22.23 -2.24
CA VAL A 288 -35.37 22.15 -0.99
C VAL A 288 -34.96 20.72 -0.67
N VAL A 289 -35.87 19.74 -0.79
CA VAL A 289 -35.56 18.31 -0.57
C VAL A 289 -34.53 17.81 -1.59
N VAL A 290 -34.66 18.15 -2.87
CA VAL A 290 -33.67 17.79 -3.90
C VAL A 290 -32.31 18.40 -3.59
N VAL A 291 -32.24 19.68 -3.17
CA VAL A 291 -30.97 20.31 -2.79
C VAL A 291 -30.34 19.62 -1.58
N ILE A 292 -31.13 19.27 -0.55
CA ILE A 292 -30.63 18.53 0.63
C ILE A 292 -30.05 17.17 0.22
N VAL A 293 -30.80 16.39 -0.56
CA VAL A 293 -30.35 15.06 -1.04
C VAL A 293 -29.10 15.18 -1.91
N VAL A 294 -29.02 16.17 -2.80
CA VAL A 294 -27.81 16.41 -3.62
C VAL A 294 -26.61 16.77 -2.73
N VAL A 295 -26.79 17.61 -1.71
CA VAL A 295 -25.71 17.94 -0.76
C VAL A 295 -25.25 16.71 0.02
N GLU A 296 -26.17 15.88 0.51
CA GLU A 296 -25.86 14.63 1.23
C GLU A 296 -25.10 13.62 0.35
N VAL A 297 -25.53 13.46 -0.92
CA VAL A 297 -24.82 12.63 -1.91
C VAL A 297 -23.43 13.20 -2.22
N VAL A 298 -23.28 14.52 -2.34
CA VAL A 298 -21.96 15.14 -2.58
C VAL A 298 -21.04 14.95 -1.37
N VAL A 299 -21.53 15.15 -0.14
CA VAL A 299 -20.74 14.94 1.09
C VAL A 299 -20.28 13.48 1.19
N THR A 300 -21.18 12.52 1.03
CA THR A 300 -20.83 11.08 1.09
C THR A 300 -19.84 10.66 -0.01
N VAL A 301 -19.98 11.19 -1.23
CA VAL A 301 -18.98 10.97 -2.32
C VAL A 301 -17.62 11.56 -1.96
N VAL A 302 -17.57 12.75 -1.36
CA VAL A 302 -16.31 13.38 -0.90
C VAL A 302 -15.66 12.58 0.23
N GLU A 303 -16.43 12.12 1.21
CA GLU A 303 -15.93 11.26 2.29
C GLU A 303 -15.36 9.95 1.76
N VAL A 304 -16.07 9.26 0.86
CA VAL A 304 -15.58 8.04 0.21
C VAL A 304 -14.30 8.31 -0.59
N LEU A 305 -14.23 9.42 -1.33
CA LEU A 305 -13.03 9.80 -2.09
C LEU A 305 -11.84 10.06 -1.16
N ILE A 306 -12.04 10.75 -0.03
CA ILE A 306 -11.01 10.97 1.00
C ILE A 306 -10.51 9.64 1.54
N VAL A 307 -11.41 8.71 1.91
CA VAL A 307 -11.04 7.37 2.38
C VAL A 307 -10.23 6.61 1.34
N VAL A 308 -10.66 6.62 0.06
CA VAL A 308 -9.92 5.99 -1.04
C VAL A 308 -8.52 6.60 -1.21
N VAL A 309 -8.39 7.93 -1.21
CA VAL A 309 -7.09 8.61 -1.31
C VAL A 309 -6.19 8.26 -0.12
N VAL A 310 -6.71 8.26 1.11
CA VAL A 310 -5.96 7.87 2.31
C VAL A 310 -5.49 6.42 2.22
N VAL A 311 -6.37 5.48 1.81
CA VAL A 311 -6.00 4.07 1.63
C VAL A 311 -4.93 3.91 0.56
N VAL A 312 -5.04 4.58 -0.59
CA VAL A 312 -4.02 4.55 -1.66
C VAL A 312 -2.69 5.12 -1.16
N VAL A 313 -2.68 6.25 -0.44
CA VAL A 313 -1.47 6.83 0.13
C VAL A 313 -0.83 5.89 1.16
N VAL A 314 -1.62 5.28 2.06
CA VAL A 314 -1.13 4.30 3.04
C VAL A 314 -0.54 3.07 2.34
N VAL A 315 -1.20 2.52 1.31
CA VAL A 315 -0.68 1.39 0.53
C VAL A 315 0.63 1.76 -0.17
N VAL A 316 0.71 2.93 -0.81
CA VAL A 316 1.94 3.42 -1.46
C VAL A 316 3.06 3.59 -0.43
N VAL A 317 2.79 4.18 0.74
CA VAL A 317 3.78 4.33 1.81
C VAL A 317 4.25 2.97 2.33
N VAL A 318 3.34 2.01 2.56
CA VAL A 318 3.69 0.65 2.99
C VAL A 318 4.54 -0.05 1.93
N VAL A 319 4.18 0.04 0.64
CA VAL A 319 4.97 -0.53 -0.46
C VAL A 319 6.35 0.10 -0.53
N VAL A 320 6.46 1.43 -0.43
CA VAL A 320 7.75 2.14 -0.41
C VAL A 320 8.59 1.72 0.80
N VAL A 321 8.01 1.63 1.99
CA VAL A 321 8.71 1.17 3.21
C VAL A 321 9.18 -0.27 3.05
N VAL A 322 8.35 -1.18 2.54
CA VAL A 322 8.73 -2.57 2.28
C VAL A 322 9.87 -2.65 1.26
N VAL A 323 9.79 -1.92 0.14
CA VAL A 323 10.86 -1.87 -0.87
C VAL A 323 12.15 -1.31 -0.28
N VAL A 324 12.10 -0.22 0.50
CA VAL A 324 13.28 0.35 1.17
C VAL A 324 13.86 -0.64 2.18
N VAL A 325 13.04 -1.30 3.00
CA VAL A 325 13.51 -2.31 3.96
C VAL A 325 14.16 -3.49 3.24
N VAL A 326 13.56 -4.02 2.16
CA VAL A 326 14.14 -5.10 1.36
C VAL A 326 15.47 -4.67 0.74
N VAL A 327 15.54 -3.51 0.07
CA VAL A 327 16.78 -3.00 -0.54
C VAL A 327 17.87 -2.76 0.51
N VAL A 328 17.53 -2.24 1.70
CA VAL A 328 18.48 -2.04 2.80
C VAL A 328 18.94 -3.39 3.38
N VAL A 329 18.04 -4.35 3.58
CA VAL A 329 18.39 -5.70 4.06
C VAL A 329 19.28 -6.40 3.05
N ASP A 330 18.96 -6.37 1.76
CA ASP A 330 19.78 -6.94 0.70
C ASP A 330 21.15 -6.26 0.62
N ALA A 331 21.22 -4.93 0.70
CA ALA A 331 22.48 -4.20 0.74
C ALA A 331 23.33 -4.59 1.97
N VAL A 332 22.72 -4.71 3.16
CA VAL A 332 23.38 -5.15 4.39
C VAL A 332 23.85 -6.60 4.26
N VAL A 333 23.04 -7.51 3.72
CA VAL A 333 23.41 -8.92 3.48
C VAL A 333 24.58 -8.99 2.48
N ILE A 334 24.54 -8.23 1.39
CA ILE A 334 25.64 -8.14 0.41
C ILE A 334 26.91 -7.63 1.10
N VAL A 335 26.85 -6.57 1.90
CA VAL A 335 28.00 -6.03 2.64
C VAL A 335 28.55 -7.02 3.66
N VAL A 336 27.70 -7.72 4.42
CA VAL A 336 28.11 -8.74 5.40
C VAL A 336 28.75 -9.95 4.70
N VAL A 337 28.20 -10.41 3.58
CA VAL A 337 28.78 -11.50 2.77
C VAL A 337 30.08 -11.06 2.09
N LYS A 338 30.18 -9.80 1.63
CA LYS A 338 31.41 -9.22 1.07
C LYS A 338 32.50 -9.11 2.14
N SER A 339 32.18 -8.63 3.34
CA SER A 339 33.12 -8.55 4.46
C SER A 339 33.56 -9.94 4.93
N SER A 340 32.65 -10.91 4.95
CA SER A 340 32.95 -12.32 5.25
C SER A 340 33.90 -12.93 4.23
N SER A 341 33.70 -12.66 2.93
CA SER A 341 34.57 -13.15 1.87
C SER A 341 35.93 -12.44 1.86
N ILE A 342 36.00 -11.12 2.09
CA ILE A 342 37.26 -10.37 2.25
C ILE A 342 38.10 -10.92 3.41
N SER A 343 37.50 -11.15 4.59
CA SER A 343 38.21 -11.76 5.73
C SER A 343 38.75 -13.16 5.43
N SER A 344 38.09 -13.90 4.54
CA SER A 344 38.54 -15.21 4.08
C SER A 344 39.70 -15.10 3.08
N SER A 345 39.67 -14.10 2.20
CA SER A 345 40.72 -13.79 1.21
C SER A 345 42.01 -13.31 1.87
N ASP A 346 41.94 -12.37 2.82
CA ASP A 346 43.11 -11.89 3.56
C ASP A 346 43.83 -13.01 4.34
N SER A 347 43.05 -13.96 4.89
CA SER A 347 43.60 -15.15 5.55
C SER A 347 44.26 -16.12 4.57
N SER A 348 43.88 -16.08 3.29
CA SER A 348 44.47 -16.90 2.23
C SER A 348 45.74 -16.24 1.66
N CYS A 349 45.74 -14.93 1.41
CA CYS A 349 46.88 -14.21 0.84
C CYS A 349 48.09 -14.20 1.78
N ARG A 350 47.89 -14.04 3.10
CA ARG A 350 48.99 -14.15 4.10
C ARG A 350 49.60 -15.57 4.20
N SER A 351 48.99 -16.57 3.57
CA SER A 351 49.49 -17.96 3.55
C SER A 351 50.25 -18.33 2.26
N CYS A 352 50.28 -17.46 1.25
CA CYS A 352 50.87 -17.78 -0.07
C CYS A 352 52.25 -17.14 -0.33
N CYS A 353 52.66 -16.11 0.42
CA CYS A 353 53.97 -15.46 0.26
C CYS A 353 55.12 -16.22 0.97
N CYS A 354 55.20 -17.54 0.80
CA CYS A 354 56.29 -18.38 1.33
C CYS A 354 56.66 -19.56 0.40
N CYS A 355 56.54 -19.38 -0.93
CA CYS A 355 57.16 -20.24 -1.93
C CYS A 355 57.53 -19.40 -3.16
N ASN A 356 58.79 -18.98 -3.26
CA ASN A 356 59.41 -18.82 -4.57
C ASN A 356 60.70 -19.63 -4.57
N THR A 357 60.71 -20.70 -5.35
CA THR A 357 61.80 -21.67 -5.46
C THR A 357 62.82 -21.20 -6.47
N SER A 358 64.06 -21.03 -6.02
CA SER A 358 65.22 -20.86 -6.91
C SER A 358 65.65 -22.20 -7.51
N TRP A 359 65.01 -22.65 -8.59
CA TRP A 359 65.52 -23.73 -9.45
C TRP A 359 65.06 -23.52 -10.91
N GLN A 360 66.03 -23.16 -11.75
CA GLN A 360 66.01 -23.05 -13.22
C GLN A 360 65.00 -22.07 -13.85
#